data_AF-A0AAU6SDX4-F1
#
_entry.id   AF-A0AAU6SDX4-F1
#
_cell.length_a   1.000
_cell.length_b   1.000
_cell.length_c   1.000
_cell.angle_alpha   90.00
_cell.angle_beta   90.00
_cell.angle_gamma   90.00
#
_symmetry.space_group_name_H-M   'P 1'
#
loop_
_entity.id
_entity.type
_entity.pdbx_description
1 polymer ?
#
loop_
_entity_poly.entity_id
_entity_poly.type
_entity_poly.pdbx_seq_one_letter_code
_entity_poly.pdbx_strand_id
1 'polypeptide(L)'
;MSAIGDGMNQSAMLAELVRRCDLDIVMVAGRYTLLDQSAARDLLPVAADRGVAVVAAAIYNSGLFSSDRPRDRARFDYEVAPVELAARRLTES
;
A
#
# COMPACT_ATOMS: atom_id res chain seq x y z
N MET A 1 -11.44 -1.80 -26.23
CA MET A 1 -11.65 -0.83 -25.15
C MET A 1 -10.27 -0.40 -24.69
N SER A 2 -9.97 0.90 -24.71
CA SER A 2 -8.70 1.43 -24.19
C SER A 2 -8.97 1.89 -22.76
N ALA A 3 -8.15 1.47 -21.81
CA ALA A 3 -8.19 1.94 -20.43
C ALA A 3 -6.89 2.69 -20.13
N ILE A 4 -6.99 3.80 -19.40
CA ILE A 4 -5.86 4.63 -19.01
C ILE A 4 -5.69 4.50 -17.49
N GLY A 5 -4.47 4.19 -17.07
CA GLY A 5 -4.16 4.04 -15.66
C GLY A 5 -2.69 4.25 -15.33
N ASP A 6 -2.43 4.41 -14.03
CA ASP A 6 -1.09 4.63 -13.49
C ASP A 6 -0.87 3.86 -12.17
N GLY A 7 0.38 3.55 -11.85
CA GLY A 7 0.78 2.72 -10.71
C GLY A 7 1.93 3.32 -9.92
N MET A 8 1.72 3.55 -8.61
CA MET A 8 2.74 4.18 -7.75
C MET A 8 2.72 3.64 -6.31
N ASN A 9 3.78 3.94 -5.56
CA ASN A 9 3.87 3.69 -4.11
C ASN A 9 3.53 4.92 -3.25
N GLN A 10 2.97 5.98 -3.86
CA GLN A 10 2.64 7.26 -3.20
C GLN A 10 1.14 7.53 -3.33
N SER A 11 0.37 7.24 -2.27
CA SER A 11 -1.10 7.39 -2.27
C SER A 11 -1.55 8.82 -2.54
N ALA A 12 -0.88 9.81 -1.96
CA ALA A 12 -1.22 11.22 -2.14
C ALA A 12 -1.04 11.70 -3.59
N MET A 13 -0.01 11.21 -4.28
CA MET A 13 0.24 11.58 -5.68
C MET A 13 -0.78 10.92 -6.62
N LEU A 14 -1.13 9.65 -6.37
CA LEU A 14 -2.22 8.99 -7.10
C LEU A 14 -3.55 9.72 -6.87
N ALA A 15 -3.83 10.17 -5.64
CA ALA A 15 -5.02 10.93 -5.34
C ALA A 15 -5.07 12.24 -6.12
N GLU A 16 -3.92 12.92 -6.28
CA GLU A 16 -3.84 14.13 -7.10
C GLU A 16 -4.01 13.84 -8.59
N LEU A 17 -3.47 12.72 -9.08
CA LEU A 17 -3.64 12.30 -10.47
C LEU A 17 -5.10 11.98 -10.78
N VAL A 18 -5.77 11.23 -9.90
CA VAL A 18 -7.22 10.98 -9.97
C VAL A 18 -8.00 12.30 -9.92
N ARG A 19 -7.50 13.33 -9.19
CA ARG A 19 -8.12 14.66 -9.15
C ARG A 19 -7.96 15.48 -10.44
N ARG A 20 -6.96 15.21 -11.26
CA ARG A 20 -6.60 16.04 -12.41
C ARG A 20 -6.83 15.38 -13.76
N CYS A 21 -6.89 14.06 -13.80
CA CYS A 21 -6.90 13.29 -15.03
C CYS A 21 -8.09 12.33 -15.07
N ASP A 22 -8.58 12.09 -16.28
CA ASP A 22 -9.62 11.10 -16.55
C ASP A 22 -8.96 9.72 -16.65
N LEU A 23 -8.81 9.08 -15.49
CA LEU A 23 -8.26 7.73 -15.34
C LEU A 23 -9.36 6.71 -15.12
N ASP A 24 -9.22 5.53 -15.70
CA ASP A 24 -10.15 4.42 -15.45
C ASP A 24 -9.73 3.60 -14.22
N ILE A 25 -8.42 3.48 -13.99
CA ILE A 25 -7.86 2.62 -12.95
C ILE A 25 -6.52 3.14 -12.44
N VAL A 26 -6.24 2.94 -11.15
CA VAL A 26 -4.94 3.18 -10.54
C VAL A 26 -4.48 2.00 -9.71
N MET A 27 -3.17 1.83 -9.60
CA MET A 27 -2.56 0.83 -8.72
C MET A 27 -1.75 1.51 -7.62
N VAL A 28 -2.03 1.18 -6.36
CA VAL A 28 -1.27 1.67 -5.20
C VAL A 28 -0.52 0.51 -4.53
N ALA A 29 0.80 0.59 -4.49
CA ALA A 29 1.64 -0.45 -3.89
C ALA A 29 2.01 -0.12 -2.44
N GLY A 30 1.78 -1.06 -1.51
CA GLY A 30 2.28 -0.99 -0.13
C GLY A 30 1.62 0.06 0.78
N ARG A 31 0.64 0.83 0.27
CA ARG A 31 -0.09 1.88 1.04
C ARG A 31 -1.51 1.52 1.43
N TYR A 32 -1.92 0.28 1.17
CA TYR A 32 -3.18 -0.31 1.67
C TYR A 32 -2.89 -1.71 2.23
N THR A 33 -2.22 -1.73 3.37
CA THR A 33 -1.79 -2.92 4.11
C THR A 33 -2.24 -2.80 5.57
N LEU A 34 -2.18 -3.87 6.36
CA LEU A 34 -2.48 -3.78 7.80
C LEU A 34 -1.59 -2.77 8.54
N LEU A 35 -0.35 -2.56 8.07
CA LEU A 35 0.62 -1.66 8.71
C LEU A 35 0.55 -0.23 8.17
N ASP A 36 0.09 -0.05 6.92
CA ASP A 36 0.02 1.24 6.25
C ASP A 36 -1.33 1.37 5.52
N GLN A 37 -2.18 2.25 6.06
CA GLN A 37 -3.53 2.54 5.57
C GLN A 37 -3.61 3.92 4.91
N SER A 38 -2.49 4.49 4.44
CA SER A 38 -2.45 5.84 3.88
C SER A 38 -3.32 5.98 2.62
N ALA A 39 -3.38 4.96 1.77
CA ALA A 39 -4.27 4.96 0.61
C ALA A 39 -5.75 5.00 0.99
N ALA A 40 -6.12 4.43 2.15
CA ALA A 40 -7.49 4.48 2.65
C ALA A 40 -7.93 5.92 2.97
N ARG A 41 -6.99 6.75 3.42
CA ARG A 41 -7.24 8.16 3.75
C ARG A 41 -7.17 9.06 2.52
N ASP A 42 -6.15 8.88 1.69
CA ASP A 42 -5.83 9.87 0.66
C ASP A 42 -6.48 9.55 -0.69
N LEU A 43 -6.53 8.25 -1.05
CA LEU A 43 -6.83 7.79 -2.41
C LEU A 43 -8.22 7.18 -2.54
N LEU A 44 -8.63 6.28 -1.64
CA LEU A 44 -9.91 5.58 -1.76
C LEU A 44 -11.13 6.51 -1.80
N PRO A 45 -11.21 7.58 -0.98
CA PRO A 45 -12.36 8.48 -1.03
C PRO A 45 -12.50 9.17 -2.39
N VAL A 46 -11.39 9.69 -2.94
CA VAL A 46 -11.44 10.40 -4.22
C VAL A 46 -11.63 9.46 -5.41
N ALA A 47 -11.09 8.25 -5.36
CA ALA A 47 -11.31 7.25 -6.39
C ALA A 47 -12.78 6.80 -6.42
N ALA A 48 -13.40 6.62 -5.25
CA ALA A 48 -14.83 6.31 -5.14
C ALA A 48 -15.71 7.44 -5.70
N ASP A 49 -15.42 8.69 -5.33
CA ASP A 49 -16.17 9.87 -5.81
C ASP A 49 -16.09 10.03 -7.33
N ARG A 50 -15.00 9.59 -7.95
CA ARG A 50 -14.77 9.73 -9.40
C ARG A 50 -15.02 8.47 -10.23
N GLY A 51 -15.40 7.36 -9.59
CA GLY A 51 -15.61 6.09 -10.27
C GLY A 51 -14.33 5.46 -10.84
N VAL A 52 -13.17 5.75 -10.24
CA VAL A 52 -11.87 5.17 -10.65
C VAL A 52 -11.62 3.88 -9.87
N ALA A 53 -11.27 2.80 -10.58
CA ALA A 53 -10.92 1.54 -9.93
C ALA A 53 -9.55 1.63 -9.24
N VAL A 54 -9.40 0.97 -8.08
CA VAL A 54 -8.12 0.95 -7.34
C VAL A 54 -7.65 -0.49 -7.14
N VAL A 55 -6.42 -0.78 -7.54
CA VAL A 55 -5.73 -2.05 -7.27
C VAL A 55 -4.71 -1.84 -6.16
N ALA A 56 -4.89 -2.53 -5.03
CA ALA A 56 -3.90 -2.57 -3.97
C ALA A 56 -2.86 -3.66 -4.27
N ALA A 57 -1.61 -3.27 -4.47
CA ALA A 57 -0.49 -4.18 -4.70
C ALA A 57 0.45 -4.23 -3.48
N ALA A 58 1.27 -5.28 -3.41
CA ALA A 58 2.22 -5.49 -2.31
C ALA A 58 1.57 -5.43 -0.91
N ILE A 59 0.34 -5.94 -0.77
CA ILE A 59 -0.46 -5.86 0.47
C ILE A 59 0.21 -6.51 1.69
N TYR A 60 1.17 -7.40 1.45
CA TYR A 60 1.94 -8.10 2.48
C TYR A 60 3.32 -7.48 2.78
N ASN A 61 3.65 -6.31 2.21
CA ASN A 61 4.94 -5.59 2.35
C ASN A 61 6.12 -6.57 2.55
N SER A 62 6.56 -7.17 1.44
CA SER A 62 7.70 -8.10 1.32
C SER A 62 7.66 -9.40 2.13
N GLY A 63 6.47 -9.85 2.55
CA GLY A 63 6.30 -11.21 3.06
C GLY A 63 6.59 -11.35 4.55
N LEU A 64 6.56 -10.25 5.31
CA LEU A 64 6.59 -10.28 6.77
C LEU A 64 5.48 -11.19 7.36
N PHE A 65 4.41 -11.41 6.59
CA PHE A 65 3.29 -12.29 6.94
C PHE A 65 3.14 -13.52 6.02
N SER A 66 4.09 -13.81 5.13
CA SER A 66 3.97 -14.90 4.15
C SER A 66 4.72 -16.18 4.54
N SER A 67 5.29 -16.25 5.74
CA SER A 67 6.04 -17.42 6.21
C SER A 67 5.95 -17.61 7.72
N ASP A 68 5.66 -18.83 8.18
CA ASP A 68 5.54 -19.26 9.59
C ASP A 68 6.84 -19.16 10.42
N ARG A 69 7.94 -18.69 9.82
CA ARG A 69 9.22 -18.45 10.49
C ARG A 69 9.84 -17.16 9.99
N PRO A 70 10.27 -16.25 10.89
CA PRO A 70 11.03 -15.08 10.47
C PRO A 70 12.35 -15.57 9.88
N ARG A 71 12.56 -15.33 8.58
CA ARG A 71 13.92 -15.32 8.04
C ARG A 71 14.57 -14.05 8.56
N ASP A 72 15.78 -14.16 9.10
CA ASP A 72 16.63 -13.10 9.69
C ASP A 72 16.84 -11.82 8.84
N ARG A 73 16.18 -11.70 7.67
CA ARG A 73 16.34 -10.63 6.68
C ARG A 73 15.05 -10.32 5.89
N ALA A 74 13.90 -10.24 6.55
CA ALA A 74 12.69 -9.71 5.90
C ALA A 74 12.91 -8.23 5.56
N ARG A 75 13.01 -7.91 4.26
CA ARG A 75 13.36 -6.56 3.77
C ARG A 75 12.12 -5.68 3.72
N PHE A 76 11.89 -4.84 4.72
CA PHE A 76 10.91 -3.77 4.61
C PHE A 76 11.49 -2.67 3.71
N ASP A 77 10.90 -2.44 2.53
CA ASP A 77 11.24 -1.31 1.65
C ASP A 77 12.75 -1.10 1.37
N TYR A 78 13.46 -2.18 1.01
CA TYR A 78 14.90 -2.18 0.64
C TYR A 78 15.90 -1.53 1.62
N GLU A 79 15.49 -1.18 2.83
CA GLU A 79 16.36 -0.85 3.94
C GLU A 79 16.11 -1.80 5.11
N VAL A 80 17.14 -2.04 5.92
CA VAL A 80 17.04 -2.94 7.08
C VAL A 80 16.07 -2.30 8.07
N ALA A 81 14.95 -2.97 8.35
CA ALA A 81 13.98 -2.50 9.34
C ALA A 81 14.68 -2.25 10.69
N PRO A 82 14.55 -1.04 11.29
CA PRO A 82 15.10 -0.75 12.61
C PRO A 82 14.54 -1.69 13.68
N VAL A 83 15.40 -2.11 14.59
CA VAL A 83 15.13 -3.11 15.64
C VAL A 83 14.01 -2.69 16.59
N GLU A 84 13.60 -1.41 16.62
CA GLU A 84 12.50 -0.97 17.48
C GLU A 84 11.09 -1.44 17.03
N LEU A 85 10.89 -1.84 15.76
CA LEU A 85 9.58 -2.32 15.30
C LEU A 85 9.27 -3.78 15.67
N ALA A 86 10.24 -4.51 16.22
CA ALA A 86 10.07 -5.91 16.62
C ALA A 86 9.45 -6.11 18.03
N ALA A 87 9.28 -5.03 18.82
CA ALA A 87 8.98 -5.13 20.26
C ALA A 87 7.51 -4.85 20.66
N ARG A 88 6.52 -4.99 19.77
CA ARG A 88 5.09 -4.78 20.11
C ARG A 88 4.22 -6.03 19.94
N ARG A 89 4.72 -7.21 20.34
CA ARG A 89 3.97 -8.47 20.38
C ARG A 89 4.33 -9.41 21.54
N LEU A 90 4.49 -8.88 22.76
CA LEU A 90 4.54 -9.71 23.97
C LEU A 90 3.75 -9.07 25.11
N THR A 91 2.46 -8.84 24.90
CA THR A 91 1.48 -8.83 25.99
C THR A 91 0.13 -9.24 25.40
N GLU A 92 -0.51 -10.23 26.03
CA GLU A 92 -1.84 -10.80 25.71
C GLU A 92 -1.87 -11.93 24.67
N SER A 93 -1.41 -13.12 25.08
CA SER A 93 -2.32 -14.25 25.34
C SER A 93 -1.60 -15.39 26.07
#